data_AF-A0A931ZI70-F1
#
_entry.id   AF-A0A931ZI70-F1
#
_cell.length_a   1.000
_cell.length_b   1.000
_cell.length_c   1.000
_cell.angle_alpha   90.00
_cell.angle_beta   90.00
_cell.angle_gamma   90.00
#
_symmetry.space_group_name_H-M   'P 1'
#
loop_
_entity.id
_entity.type
_entity.pdbx_description
1 polymer ?
#
loop_
_entity_poly.entity_id
_entity_poly.type
_entity_poly.pdbx_seq_one_letter_code
_entity_poly.pdbx_strand_id
1 'polypeptide(L)'
;MRNKFSQPRTGFTLIEILVGLTIMAVLFGVGYASYREFARRQTLNTAFDRIKNGLSLAQQLALVGDKPSGCQRLNGYKVDFTSGSFTVSADCTNEDYEIRRVSLPGGITFSGASSILYKVLAQGTDIPSNLDVVFTQSATGKTLNAEITTQGVLKKQ
;
A
#
# COMPACT_ATOMS: atom_id res chain seq x y z
N MET A 1 -70.33 9.50 -0.01
CA MET A 1 -70.07 8.09 0.39
C MET A 1 -68.62 7.79 0.09
N ARG A 2 -67.79 7.45 1.09
CA ARG A 2 -66.33 7.33 0.96
C ARG A 2 -65.93 5.92 1.42
N ASN A 3 -65.78 5.01 0.46
CA ASN A 3 -65.44 3.61 0.74
C ASN A 3 -64.01 3.53 1.30
N LYS A 4 -63.88 3.17 2.57
CA LYS A 4 -62.60 2.76 3.17
C LYS A 4 -62.29 1.35 2.65
N PHE A 5 -61.33 1.23 1.74
CA PHE A 5 -60.68 -0.05 1.46
C PHE A 5 -59.91 -0.49 2.73
N SER A 6 -60.44 -1.51 3.41
CA SER A 6 -59.75 -2.19 4.50
C SER A 6 -58.57 -2.98 3.91
N GLN A 7 -57.34 -2.49 4.11
CA GLN A 7 -56.15 -3.26 3.76
C GLN A 7 -56.05 -4.50 4.66
N PRO A 8 -55.91 -5.71 4.11
CA PRO A 8 -55.70 -6.90 4.92
C PRO A 8 -54.38 -6.78 5.67
N ARG A 9 -54.42 -6.95 7.00
CA ARG A 9 -53.22 -7.08 7.83
C ARG A 9 -52.66 -8.49 7.63
N THR A 10 -51.84 -8.67 6.59
CA THR A 10 -51.10 -9.91 6.34
C THR A 10 -49.83 -9.92 7.19
N GLY A 11 -49.75 -10.84 8.15
CA GLY A 11 -48.52 -11.12 8.90
C GLY A 11 -47.65 -12.14 8.16
N PHE A 12 -46.34 -12.11 8.40
CA PHE A 12 -45.41 -13.12 7.90
C PHE A 12 -45.70 -14.48 8.54
N THR A 13 -45.58 -15.54 7.75
CA THR A 13 -45.70 -16.91 8.30
C THR A 13 -44.42 -17.31 9.03
N LEU A 14 -44.51 -18.21 10.02
CA LEU A 14 -43.32 -18.72 10.71
C LEU A 14 -42.32 -19.36 9.75
N ILE A 15 -42.81 -20.06 8.71
CA ILE A 15 -41.96 -20.68 7.71
C ILE A 15 -41.25 -19.65 6.84
N GLU A 16 -41.89 -18.53 6.52
CA GLU A 16 -41.30 -17.45 5.72
C GLU A 16 -40.19 -16.72 6.48
N ILE A 17 -40.39 -16.47 7.78
CA ILE A 17 -39.33 -15.93 8.65
C ILE A 17 -38.17 -16.94 8.78
N LEU A 18 -38.47 -18.23 8.93
CA LEU A 18 -37.43 -19.27 9.03
C LEU A 18 -36.61 -19.36 7.74
N VAL A 19 -37.25 -19.41 6.58
CA VAL A 19 -36.57 -19.45 5.27
C VAL A 19 -35.81 -18.14 5.01
N GLY A 20 -36.35 -16.99 5.39
CA GLY A 20 -35.64 -15.72 5.30
C GLY A 20 -34.36 -15.70 6.12
N LEU A 21 -34.42 -16.17 7.38
CA LEU A 21 -33.26 -16.24 8.25
C LEU A 21 -32.21 -17.24 7.77
N THR A 22 -32.61 -18.38 7.21
CA THR A 22 -31.67 -19.36 6.65
C THR A 22 -30.94 -18.80 5.44
N ILE A 23 -31.63 -18.12 4.53
CA ILE A 23 -31.01 -17.45 3.38
C ILE A 23 -30.02 -16.39 3.85
N MET A 24 -30.41 -15.53 4.79
CA MET A 24 -29.53 -14.49 5.33
C MET A 24 -28.29 -15.08 6.00
N ALA A 25 -28.44 -16.15 6.79
CA ALA A 25 -27.32 -16.83 7.44
C ALA A 25 -26.29 -17.37 6.43
N VAL A 26 -26.75 -17.96 5.32
CA VAL A 26 -25.87 -18.43 4.24
C VAL A 26 -25.13 -17.27 3.59
N LEU A 27 -25.83 -16.18 3.27
CA LEU A 27 -25.22 -14.99 2.68
C LEU A 27 -24.14 -14.38 3.58
N PHE A 28 -24.38 -14.27 4.89
CA PHE A 28 -23.39 -13.76 5.83
C PHE A 28 -22.17 -14.67 5.95
N GLY A 29 -22.36 -16.00 5.95
CA GLY A 29 -21.26 -16.96 6.00
C GLY A 29 -20.30 -16.81 4.82
N VAL A 30 -20.84 -16.77 3.60
CA VAL A 30 -20.04 -16.59 2.37
C VAL A 30 -19.44 -15.19 2.31
N GLY A 31 -20.24 -14.16 2.59
CA GLY A 31 -19.81 -12.77 2.54
C GLY A 31 -18.63 -12.45 3.46
N TYR A 32 -18.62 -13.01 4.68
CA TYR A 32 -17.53 -12.80 5.62
C TYR A 32 -16.19 -13.38 5.14
N ALA A 33 -16.20 -14.59 4.57
CA ALA A 33 -15.00 -15.21 4.02
C ALA A 33 -14.41 -14.38 2.87
N SER A 34 -15.26 -13.93 1.94
CA SER A 34 -14.86 -13.06 0.83
C SER A 34 -14.32 -11.71 1.31
N TYR A 35 -14.96 -11.09 2.30
CA TYR A 35 -14.52 -9.82 2.88
C TYR A 35 -13.11 -9.92 3.48
N ARG A 36 -12.81 -10.99 4.23
CA ARG A 36 -11.47 -11.17 4.82
C ARG A 36 -10.38 -11.29 3.76
N GLU A 37 -10.65 -12.01 2.68
CA GLU A 37 -9.70 -12.14 1.57
C GLU A 37 -9.47 -10.80 0.87
N PHE A 38 -10.54 -10.05 0.62
CA PHE A 38 -10.45 -8.71 0.06
C PHE A 38 -9.62 -7.76 0.95
N ALA A 39 -9.92 -7.72 2.25
CA ALA A 39 -9.19 -6.89 3.21
C ALA A 39 -7.69 -7.21 3.20
N ARG A 40 -7.31 -8.49 3.13
CA ARG A 40 -5.90 -8.91 3.06
C ARG A 40 -5.20 -8.42 1.79
N ARG A 41 -5.86 -8.49 0.63
CA ARG A 41 -5.33 -7.97 -0.63
C ARG A 41 -5.17 -6.45 -0.58
N GLN A 42 -6.13 -5.77 0.03
CA GLN A 42 -6.06 -4.32 0.21
C GLN A 42 -4.87 -3.89 1.08
N THR A 43 -4.52 -4.67 2.09
CA THR A 43 -3.32 -4.42 2.91
C THR A 43 -2.03 -4.50 2.09
N LEU A 44 -1.90 -5.50 1.20
CA LEU A 44 -0.75 -5.60 0.29
C LEU A 44 -0.68 -4.42 -0.68
N ASN A 45 -1.81 -4.04 -1.28
CA ASN A 45 -1.88 -2.87 -2.16
C ASN A 45 -1.51 -1.58 -1.43
N THR A 46 -1.97 -1.41 -0.19
CA THR A 46 -1.64 -0.25 0.64
C THR A 46 -0.14 -0.17 0.92
N ALA A 47 0.52 -1.31 1.17
CA ALA A 47 1.97 -1.36 1.36
C ALA A 47 2.72 -0.96 0.07
N PHE A 48 2.29 -1.50 -1.07
CA PHE A 48 2.81 -1.15 -2.39
C PHE A 48 2.68 0.36 -2.65
N ASP A 49 1.51 0.95 -2.41
CA ASP A 49 1.26 2.38 -2.63
C ASP A 49 2.10 3.26 -1.70
N ARG A 50 2.33 2.85 -0.44
CA ARG A 50 3.22 3.58 0.48
C ARG A 50 4.64 3.66 -0.05
N ILE A 51 5.20 2.54 -0.51
CA ILE A 51 6.56 2.53 -1.09
C ILE A 51 6.59 3.34 -2.38
N LYS A 52 5.62 3.14 -3.29
CA LYS A 52 5.52 3.92 -4.53
C LYS A 52 5.52 5.43 -4.27
N ASN A 53 4.74 5.88 -3.29
CA ASN A 53 4.68 7.29 -2.91
C ASN A 53 6.00 7.78 -2.28
N GLY A 54 6.68 6.93 -1.50
CA GLY A 54 8.00 7.24 -0.93
C GLY A 54 9.08 7.41 -2.01
N LEU A 55 9.12 6.51 -2.98
CA LEU A 55 10.02 6.60 -4.14
C LEU A 55 9.72 7.84 -4.99
N SER A 56 8.44 8.11 -5.24
CA SER A 56 8.01 9.29 -6.00
C SER A 56 8.37 10.58 -5.28
N LEU A 57 8.27 10.61 -3.94
CA LEU A 57 8.70 11.74 -3.13
C LEU A 57 10.21 11.97 -3.25
N ALA A 58 11.03 10.92 -3.05
CA ALA A 58 12.49 11.03 -3.18
C ALA A 58 12.90 11.51 -4.59
N GLN A 59 12.24 11.00 -5.63
CA GLN A 59 12.46 11.44 -7.00
C GLN A 59 12.11 12.93 -7.19
N GLN A 60 10.95 13.39 -6.70
CA GLN A 60 10.53 14.79 -6.81
C GLN A 60 11.49 15.74 -6.08
N LEU A 61 11.91 15.36 -4.87
CA LEU A 61 12.84 16.16 -4.08
C LEU A 61 14.22 16.24 -4.74
N ALA A 62 14.72 15.13 -5.32
CA ALA A 62 15.96 15.12 -6.09
C ALA A 62 15.88 15.97 -7.37
N LEU A 63 14.72 15.99 -8.05
CA LEU A 63 14.51 16.80 -9.24
C LEU A 63 14.55 18.30 -8.94
N VAL A 64 13.89 18.72 -7.86
CA VAL A 64 13.90 20.13 -7.42
C VAL A 64 15.26 20.51 -6.82
N GLY A 65 16.01 19.52 -6.31
CA GLY A 65 17.25 19.77 -5.58
C GLY A 65 17.00 20.48 -4.26
N ASP A 66 15.84 20.20 -3.63
CA ASP A 66 15.49 20.78 -2.34
C ASP A 66 16.53 20.35 -1.31
N LYS A 67 17.06 21.30 -0.55
CA LYS A 67 18.26 21.08 0.26
C LYS A 67 17.92 21.38 1.72
N PRO A 68 17.95 20.38 2.62
CA PRO A 68 17.64 20.63 4.02
C PRO A 68 18.70 21.51 4.69
N SER A 69 18.30 22.21 5.74
CA SER A 69 19.21 23.04 6.54
C SER A 69 20.34 22.19 7.11
N GLY A 70 21.60 22.64 6.96
CA GLY A 70 22.79 21.91 7.43
C GLY A 70 23.46 21.06 6.37
N CYS A 71 22.74 20.68 5.32
CA CYS A 71 23.35 20.04 4.15
C CYS A 71 24.38 21.00 3.53
N GLN A 72 25.58 20.52 3.19
CA GLN A 72 26.57 21.35 2.49
C GLN A 72 26.42 21.26 0.97
N ARG A 73 26.42 20.04 0.45
CA ARG A 73 26.16 19.74 -0.96
C ARG A 73 25.25 18.52 -1.04
N LEU A 74 24.13 18.68 -1.72
CA LEU A 74 23.15 17.63 -1.96
C LEU A 74 23.65 16.74 -3.10
N ASN A 75 23.88 15.47 -2.81
CA ASN A 75 24.22 14.45 -3.81
C ASN A 75 22.94 13.86 -4.42
N GLY A 76 21.89 13.70 -3.59
CA GLY A 76 20.63 13.11 -4.01
C GLY A 76 19.68 12.88 -2.83
N TYR A 77 18.62 12.11 -3.11
CA TYR A 77 17.70 11.60 -2.10
C TYR A 77 17.73 10.09 -2.08
N LYS A 78 17.96 9.51 -0.91
CA LYS A 78 18.06 8.08 -0.70
C LYS A 78 16.77 7.53 -0.09
N VAL A 79 16.40 6.32 -0.50
CA VAL A 79 15.34 5.55 0.12
C VAL A 79 15.94 4.27 0.67
N ASP A 80 16.08 4.20 1.98
CA ASP A 80 16.58 3.02 2.70
C ASP A 80 15.41 2.13 3.10
N PHE A 81 15.51 0.85 2.78
CA PHE A 81 14.48 -0.14 3.05
C PHE A 81 14.88 -1.03 4.23
N THR A 82 13.90 -1.29 5.09
CA THR A 82 13.93 -2.39 6.04
C THR A 82 12.74 -3.30 5.77
N SER A 83 12.70 -4.47 6.42
CA SER A 83 11.63 -5.43 6.19
C SER A 83 10.23 -4.87 6.47
N GLY A 84 10.06 -3.96 7.44
CA GLY A 84 8.74 -3.45 7.85
C GLY A 84 8.55 -1.94 7.69
N SER A 85 9.54 -1.23 7.17
CA SER A 85 9.51 0.23 7.01
C SER A 85 10.52 0.68 5.97
N PHE A 86 10.40 1.93 5.55
CA PHE A 86 11.43 2.58 4.74
C PHE A 86 11.62 4.03 5.22
N THR A 87 12.77 4.59 4.89
CA THR A 87 13.14 5.95 5.24
C THR A 87 13.60 6.70 4.00
N VAL A 88 13.07 7.89 3.79
CA VAL A 88 13.52 8.84 2.77
C VAL A 88 14.45 9.84 3.47
N SER A 89 15.67 9.96 2.97
CA SER A 89 16.70 10.86 3.49
C SER A 89 17.33 11.68 2.37
N ALA A 90 17.80 12.88 2.67
CA ALA A 90 18.67 13.65 1.78
C ALA A 90 20.11 13.18 1.99
N ASP A 91 20.75 12.71 0.92
CA ASP A 91 22.17 12.35 0.91
C ASP A 91 22.99 13.62 0.65
N CYS A 92 23.69 14.07 1.68
CA CYS A 92 24.57 15.21 1.62
C CYS A 92 26.01 14.81 1.89
N THR A 93 26.95 15.57 1.34
CA THR A 93 28.39 15.30 1.46
C THR A 93 28.89 15.21 2.91
N ASN A 94 28.22 15.88 3.84
CA ASN A 94 28.58 15.87 5.26
C ASN A 94 27.87 14.77 6.07
N GLU A 95 26.55 14.59 5.88
CA GLU A 95 25.74 13.58 6.56
C GLU A 95 24.39 13.38 5.86
N ASP A 96 23.69 12.29 6.18
CA ASP A 96 22.33 12.05 5.71
C ASP A 96 21.30 12.74 6.63
N TYR A 97 20.32 13.41 6.04
CA TYR A 97 19.22 14.05 6.79
C TYR A 97 17.92 13.29 6.55
N GLU A 98 17.35 12.69 7.59
CA GLU A 98 16.04 12.03 7.50
C GLU A 98 14.93 13.04 7.22
N ILE A 99 14.16 12.80 6.15
CA ILE A 99 13.00 13.62 5.78
C ILE A 99 11.71 12.97 6.23
N ARG A 100 11.61 11.65 6.01
CA ARG A 100 10.39 10.91 6.29
C ARG A 100 10.66 9.44 6.50
N ARG A 101 10.20 8.92 7.63
CA ARG A 101 10.12 7.48 7.88
C ARG A 101 8.68 7.01 7.78
N VAL A 102 8.46 5.86 7.13
CA VAL A 102 7.13 5.27 6.94
C VAL A 102 7.16 3.79 7.30
N SER A 103 6.27 3.38 8.20
CA SER A 103 6.02 1.96 8.48
C SER A 103 5.07 1.35 7.46
N LEU A 104 5.29 0.09 7.12
CA LEU A 104 4.35 -0.70 6.32
C LEU A 104 3.16 -1.13 7.19
N PRO A 105 2.00 -1.44 6.58
CA PRO A 105 0.88 -2.02 7.31
C PRO A 105 1.30 -3.30 8.05
N GLY A 106 0.73 -3.53 9.23
CA GLY A 106 1.10 -4.67 10.08
C GLY A 106 1.01 -6.01 9.35
N GLY A 107 2.05 -6.83 9.54
CA GLY A 107 2.14 -8.16 8.93
C GLY A 107 2.48 -8.16 7.44
N ILE A 108 2.92 -7.03 6.86
CA ILE A 108 3.53 -6.99 5.54
C ILE A 108 5.04 -6.76 5.68
N THR A 109 5.84 -7.58 4.98
CA THR A 109 7.27 -7.39 4.85
C THR A 109 7.68 -7.07 3.43
N PHE A 110 8.75 -6.31 3.26
CA PHE A 110 9.36 -5.95 1.98
C PHE A 110 10.76 -6.54 1.84
N SER A 111 11.10 -6.99 0.64
CA SER A 111 12.42 -7.54 0.30
C SER A 111 12.74 -7.32 -1.19
N GLY A 112 14.03 -7.38 -1.55
CA GLY A 112 14.51 -7.26 -2.94
C GLY A 112 15.25 -5.95 -3.24
N ALA A 113 15.19 -4.97 -2.34
CA ALA A 113 16.01 -3.76 -2.39
C ALA A 113 16.43 -3.36 -0.97
N SER A 114 17.66 -2.86 -0.82
CA SER A 114 18.21 -2.35 0.45
C SER A 114 18.21 -0.84 0.50
N SER A 115 18.66 -0.18 -0.56
CA SER A 115 18.67 1.27 -0.72
C SER A 115 18.59 1.65 -2.19
N ILE A 116 18.01 2.82 -2.48
CA ILE A 116 18.01 3.44 -3.81
C ILE A 116 18.31 4.93 -3.65
N LEU A 117 19.31 5.44 -4.38
CA LEU A 117 19.66 6.85 -4.45
C LEU A 117 19.14 7.47 -5.74
N TYR A 118 18.32 8.51 -5.60
CA TYR A 118 17.87 9.41 -6.67
C TYR A 118 18.84 10.58 -6.76
N LYS A 119 19.56 10.67 -7.88
CA LYS A 119 20.57 11.71 -8.09
C LYS A 119 19.89 13.03 -8.46
N VAL A 120 20.47 14.14 -8.00
CA VAL A 120 19.99 15.49 -8.36
C VAL A 120 20.08 15.75 -9.88
N LEU A 121 19.38 16.78 -10.35
CA LEU A 121 19.43 17.25 -11.75
C LEU A 121 18.99 16.19 -12.78
N ALA A 122 18.01 15.35 -12.42
CA ALA A 122 17.45 14.32 -13.29
C ALA A 122 18.47 13.28 -13.78
N GLN A 123 19.55 13.04 -13.04
CA GLN A 123 20.57 12.03 -13.37
C GLN A 123 20.13 10.57 -13.11
N GLY A 124 18.82 10.34 -12.91
CA GLY A 124 18.25 9.03 -12.64
C GLY A 124 18.59 8.50 -11.25
N THR A 125 18.81 7.18 -11.16
CA THR A 125 19.09 6.47 -9.92
C THR A 125 20.48 5.82 -9.92
N ASP A 126 20.88 5.22 -8.80
CA ASP A 126 22.11 4.44 -8.65
C ASP A 126 21.96 2.95 -9.00
N ILE A 127 20.73 2.47 -9.26
CA ILE A 127 20.49 1.06 -9.56
C ILE A 127 20.91 0.71 -11.01
N PRO A 128 21.72 -0.34 -11.19
CA PRO A 128 22.30 -0.69 -12.50
C PRO A 128 21.33 -1.43 -13.43
N SER A 129 20.33 -2.11 -12.86
CA SER A 129 19.28 -2.83 -13.56
C SER A 129 17.98 -2.72 -12.77
N ASN A 130 16.88 -3.17 -13.35
CA ASN A 130 15.65 -3.27 -12.60
C ASN A 130 15.80 -4.27 -11.45
N LEU A 131 15.12 -4.01 -10.33
CA LEU A 131 15.15 -4.83 -9.13
C LEU A 131 13.79 -5.51 -8.92
N ASP A 132 13.79 -6.83 -8.84
CA ASP A 132 12.61 -7.59 -8.41
C ASP A 132 12.42 -7.43 -6.91
N VAL A 133 11.23 -6.97 -6.52
CA VAL A 133 10.86 -6.75 -5.13
C VAL A 133 9.59 -7.50 -4.77
N VAL A 134 9.51 -7.95 -3.53
CA VAL A 134 8.43 -8.80 -3.05
C VAL A 134 7.87 -8.24 -1.76
N PHE A 135 6.54 -8.11 -1.74
CA PHE A 135 5.77 -7.82 -0.53
C PHE A 135 5.18 -9.12 -0.03
N THR A 136 5.47 -9.51 1.21
CA THR A 136 4.98 -10.77 1.79
C THR A 136 4.07 -10.49 2.97
N GLN A 137 2.88 -11.09 2.97
CA GLN A 137 1.98 -11.06 4.12
C GLN A 137 2.29 -12.22 5.08
N SER A 138 2.84 -11.92 6.26
CA SER A 138 3.30 -12.93 7.22
C SER A 138 2.20 -13.87 7.71
N ALA A 139 0.96 -13.38 7.80
CA ALA A 139 -0.17 -14.16 8.32
C ALA A 139 -0.69 -15.24 7.34
N THR A 140 -0.41 -15.11 6.03
CA THR A 140 -0.96 -16.01 5.01
C THR A 140 0.08 -16.55 4.03
N GLY A 141 1.30 -16.00 4.02
CA GLY A 141 2.32 -16.30 3.02
C GLY A 141 2.02 -15.73 1.64
N LYS A 142 0.93 -14.96 1.47
CA LYS A 142 0.60 -14.36 0.17
C LYS A 142 1.62 -13.27 -0.19
N THR A 143 2.04 -13.29 -1.45
CA THR A 143 2.99 -12.32 -1.97
C THR A 143 2.36 -11.41 -3.02
N LEU A 144 2.93 -10.21 -3.15
CA LEU A 144 2.74 -9.32 -4.29
C LEU A 144 4.13 -9.06 -4.87
N ASN A 145 4.33 -9.47 -6.12
CA ASN A 145 5.58 -9.27 -6.84
C ASN A 145 5.50 -7.95 -7.61
N ALA A 146 6.61 -7.23 -7.60
CA ALA A 146 6.75 -5.93 -8.23
C ALA A 146 8.20 -5.74 -8.67
N GLU A 147 8.44 -4.72 -9.47
CA GLU A 147 9.75 -4.39 -9.99
C GLU A 147 10.00 -2.89 -9.80
N ILE A 148 11.20 -2.53 -9.37
CA ILE A 148 11.67 -1.15 -9.39
C ILE A 148 12.55 -0.97 -10.62
N THR A 149 12.14 -0.12 -11.53
CA THR A 149 12.89 0.13 -12.77
C THR A 149 14.14 0.96 -12.52
N THR A 150 15.11 0.97 -13.43
CA THR A 150 16.29 1.87 -13.40
C THR A 150 15.95 3.37 -13.33
N GLN A 151 14.70 3.74 -13.60
CA GLN A 151 14.18 5.10 -13.44
C GLN A 151 13.62 5.38 -12.03
N GLY A 152 13.74 4.43 -11.11
CA GLY A 152 13.21 4.50 -9.74
C GLY A 152 11.69 4.36 -9.65
N VAL A 153 11.04 3.82 -10.68
CA VAL A 153 9.57 3.67 -10.69
C VAL A 153 9.20 2.26 -10.26
N LEU A 154 8.35 2.15 -9.23
CA LEU A 154 7.78 0.88 -8.80
C LEU A 154 6.57 0.49 -9.67
N LYS A 155 6.62 -0.71 -10.25
CA LYS A 155 5.56 -1.30 -11.09
C LYS A 155 5.17 -2.68 -10.57
N LYS A 156 3.89 -3.03 -10.68
CA LYS A 156 3.44 -4.41 -10.42
C LYS A 156 3.86 -5.28 -11.60
N GLN A 157 4.23 -6.52 -11.31
CA GLN A 157 4.43 -7.56 -12.31
C GLN A 157 3.11 -8.23 -12.69
#